data_AF-A0A7W0QWZ5-F1
#
_entry.id   AF-A0A7W0QWZ5-F1
#
_cell.length_a   1.000
_cell.length_b   1.000
_cell.length_c   1.000
_cell.angle_alpha   90.00
_cell.angle_beta   90.00
_cell.angle_gamma   90.00
#
_symmetry.space_group_name_H-M   'P 1'
#
loop_
_entity.id
_entity.type
_entity.pdbx_description
1 polymer ?
#
loop_
_entity_poly.entity_id
_entity_poly.type
_entity_poly.pdbx_seq_one_letter_code
_entity_poly.pdbx_strand_id
1 'polypeptide(L)'
;MGFPREFTALGDADDADERTQLAVGAWVQIARLFLSQQARKSKVAADLGLTASDLISLFHMQPDEGVSQRALAEHWSCDPSWVTTRIDRLEQLGLAERRLSPTDRRVKEVWLTSAGLAKRAAGMTGFGHPPEHLDTLSLTDLRALAKILAKLDLPDPTRVGLGAIALGR
;
A
#
# COMPACT_ATOMS: atom_id res chain seq x y z
N MET A 1 15.13 9.49 -16.16
CA MET A 1 13.93 10.19 -16.66
C MET A 1 13.54 11.19 -15.60
N GLY A 2 13.66 12.50 -15.89
CA GLY A 2 13.40 13.56 -14.92
C GLY A 2 11.91 13.68 -14.60
N PHE A 3 11.60 14.08 -13.37
CA PHE A 3 10.24 14.43 -12.97
C PHE A 3 9.69 15.55 -13.87
N PRO A 4 8.37 15.57 -14.15
CA PRO A 4 7.73 16.68 -14.84
C PRO A 4 8.01 18.02 -14.16
N ARG A 5 8.23 19.08 -14.96
CA ARG A 5 8.57 20.42 -14.45
C ARG A 5 7.47 20.98 -13.53
N GLU A 6 6.22 20.56 -13.67
CA GLU A 6 5.12 21.00 -12.80
C GLU A 6 5.30 20.69 -11.31
N PHE A 7 6.03 19.62 -10.93
CA PHE A 7 6.32 19.33 -9.51
C PHE A 7 7.41 20.23 -8.91
N THR A 8 8.20 20.89 -9.76
CA THR A 8 9.27 21.79 -9.35
C THR A 8 8.71 23.19 -9.08
N ALA A 9 7.73 23.62 -9.88
CA ALA A 9 7.12 24.94 -9.81
C ALA A 9 6.33 25.24 -8.52
N LEU A 10 5.90 24.23 -7.75
CA LEU A 10 5.29 24.44 -6.43
C LEU A 10 6.30 24.96 -5.38
N GLY A 11 7.60 24.78 -5.62
CA GLY A 11 8.67 25.26 -4.75
C GLY A 11 9.22 26.64 -5.16
N ASP A 12 8.89 27.13 -6.37
CA ASP A 12 9.43 28.37 -6.95
C ASP A 12 8.57 29.61 -6.64
N ALA A 13 7.67 29.52 -5.64
CA ALA A 13 7.04 30.71 -5.08
C ALA A 13 8.08 31.43 -4.21
N ASP A 14 8.87 32.31 -4.85
CA ASP A 14 9.93 33.14 -4.25
C ASP A 14 9.41 34.07 -3.12
N ASP A 15 8.08 34.11 -2.92
CA ASP A 15 7.35 34.91 -1.92
C ASP A 15 6.61 34.06 -0.86
N ALA A 16 6.75 32.72 -0.89
CA ALA A 16 6.18 31.84 0.12
C ALA A 16 7.03 31.82 1.39
N ASP A 17 6.40 31.80 2.58
CA ASP A 17 7.14 31.69 3.83
C ASP A 17 8.01 30.41 3.89
N GLU A 18 9.11 30.48 4.64
CA GLU A 18 10.09 29.39 4.76
C GLU A 18 9.43 28.04 5.11
N ARG A 19 8.37 28.07 5.92
CA ARG A 19 7.61 26.86 6.30
C ARG A 19 6.99 26.20 5.08
N THR A 20 6.36 26.98 4.21
CA THR A 20 5.70 26.49 2.99
C THR A 20 6.72 25.88 2.03
N GLN A 21 7.86 26.55 1.84
CA GLN A 21 8.94 26.05 0.99
C GLN A 21 9.52 24.73 1.52
N LEU A 22 9.78 24.63 2.84
CA LEU A 22 10.25 23.40 3.48
C LEU A 22 9.22 22.26 3.37
N ALA A 23 7.92 22.55 3.51
CA ALA A 23 6.86 21.55 3.40
C ALA A 23 6.76 21.00 1.96
N VAL A 24 6.79 21.87 0.95
CA VAL A 24 6.80 21.46 -0.47
C VAL A 24 8.05 20.65 -0.79
N GLY A 25 9.22 21.13 -0.36
CA GLY A 25 10.49 20.42 -0.55
C GLY A 25 10.45 19.02 0.05
N ALA A 26 9.99 18.89 1.30
CA ALA A 26 9.83 17.59 1.96
C ALA A 26 8.85 16.67 1.20
N TRP A 27 7.70 17.19 0.80
CA TRP A 27 6.70 16.43 0.04
C TRP A 27 7.26 15.91 -1.30
N VAL A 28 7.97 16.76 -2.05
CA VAL A 28 8.61 16.36 -3.31
C VAL A 28 9.63 15.25 -3.09
N GLN A 29 10.45 15.33 -2.05
CA GLN A 29 11.44 14.27 -1.76
C GLN A 29 10.78 12.96 -1.34
N ILE A 30 9.72 13.02 -0.52
CA ILE A 30 8.92 11.85 -0.15
C ILE A 30 8.29 11.22 -1.40
N ALA A 31 7.66 12.03 -2.26
CA ALA A 31 7.03 11.55 -3.50
C ALA A 31 8.06 10.91 -4.45
N ARG A 32 9.23 11.53 -4.62
CA ARG A 32 10.34 10.98 -5.41
C ARG A 32 10.79 9.62 -4.88
N LEU A 33 11.01 9.53 -3.56
CA LEU A 33 11.39 8.28 -2.91
C LEU A 33 10.33 7.19 -3.13
N PHE A 34 9.04 7.49 -3.02
CA PHE A 34 8.00 6.48 -3.23
C PHE A 34 7.88 6.04 -4.69
N LEU A 35 7.93 6.98 -5.62
CA LEU A 35 7.78 6.73 -7.06
C LEU A 35 9.00 5.99 -7.64
N SER A 36 10.22 6.23 -7.14
CA SER A 36 11.41 5.47 -7.55
C SER A 36 11.30 3.97 -7.25
N GLN A 37 10.51 3.60 -6.24
CA GLN A 37 10.34 2.21 -5.84
C GLN A 37 9.27 1.45 -6.65
N GLN A 38 8.55 2.10 -7.57
CA GLN A 38 7.43 1.48 -8.28
C GLN A 38 7.85 0.23 -9.06
N ALA A 39 8.98 0.28 -9.77
CA ALA A 39 9.48 -0.87 -10.52
C ALA A 39 9.81 -2.07 -9.61
N ARG A 40 10.43 -1.81 -8.45
CA ARG A 40 10.75 -2.84 -7.46
C ARG A 40 9.47 -3.46 -6.89
N LYS A 41 8.47 -2.66 -6.53
CA LYS A 41 7.18 -3.15 -6.03
C LYS A 41 6.48 -4.04 -7.05
N SER A 42 6.46 -3.63 -8.32
CA SER A 42 5.95 -4.43 -9.42
C SER A 42 6.73 -5.75 -9.58
N LYS A 43 8.06 -5.72 -9.44
CA LYS A 43 8.89 -6.92 -9.47
C LYS A 43 8.58 -7.88 -8.32
N VAL A 44 8.45 -7.39 -7.08
CA VAL A 44 8.09 -8.23 -5.93
C VAL A 44 6.77 -8.96 -6.16
N ALA A 45 5.76 -8.26 -6.68
CA ALA A 45 4.50 -8.90 -7.03
C ALA A 45 4.68 -9.95 -8.14
N ALA A 46 5.40 -9.61 -9.21
CA ALA A 46 5.64 -10.50 -10.34
C ALA A 46 6.41 -11.78 -9.94
N ASP A 47 7.41 -11.65 -9.07
CA ASP A 47 8.19 -12.78 -8.54
C ASP A 47 7.31 -13.76 -7.72
N LEU A 48 6.16 -13.30 -7.20
CA LEU A 48 5.14 -14.12 -6.52
C LEU A 48 4.04 -14.63 -7.47
N GLY A 49 4.15 -14.35 -8.77
CA GLY A 49 3.13 -14.65 -9.78
C GLY A 49 1.87 -13.81 -9.61
N LEU A 50 2.00 -12.59 -9.08
CA LEU A 50 0.91 -11.68 -8.73
C LEU A 50 1.04 -10.36 -9.48
N THR A 51 -0.08 -9.67 -9.70
CA THR A 51 -0.04 -8.24 -10.01
C THR A 51 0.18 -7.43 -8.73
N ALA A 52 0.63 -6.18 -8.84
CA ALA A 52 0.72 -5.29 -7.67
C ALA A 52 -0.63 -5.18 -6.95
N SER A 53 -1.73 -5.10 -7.69
CA SER A 53 -3.08 -5.09 -7.10
C SER A 53 -3.37 -6.38 -6.33
N ASP A 54 -2.94 -7.56 -6.81
CA ASP A 54 -3.14 -8.86 -6.13
C ASP A 54 -2.49 -8.85 -4.77
N LEU A 55 -1.27 -8.35 -4.75
CA LEU A 55 -0.53 -8.28 -3.51
C LEU A 55 -1.06 -7.24 -2.53
N ILE A 56 -1.47 -6.04 -3.02
CA ILE A 56 -2.06 -5.03 -2.14
C ILE A 56 -3.39 -5.54 -1.56
N SER A 57 -4.26 -6.18 -2.36
CA SER A 57 -5.49 -6.80 -1.84
C SER A 57 -5.22 -7.81 -0.72
N LEU A 58 -4.16 -8.62 -0.82
CA LEU A 58 -3.75 -9.53 0.24
C LEU A 58 -3.29 -8.80 1.51
N PHE A 59 -2.63 -7.65 1.41
CA PHE A 59 -2.18 -6.88 2.57
C PHE A 59 -3.34 -6.37 3.43
N HIS A 60 -4.45 -5.99 2.81
CA HIS A 60 -5.66 -5.53 3.50
C HIS A 60 -6.49 -6.66 4.12
N MET A 61 -6.21 -7.91 3.79
CA MET A 61 -6.84 -9.06 4.42
C MET A 61 -6.04 -9.46 5.66
N GLN A 62 -6.74 -9.73 6.76
CA GLN A 62 -6.09 -10.17 8.01
C GLN A 62 -5.81 -11.68 7.98
N PRO A 63 -4.67 -12.14 8.53
CA PRO A 63 -4.28 -13.56 8.48
C PRO A 63 -5.30 -14.55 9.07
N ASP A 64 -5.97 -14.16 10.15
CA ASP A 64 -6.76 -15.08 10.98
C ASP A 64 -8.24 -14.69 11.07
N GLU A 65 -8.70 -13.80 10.18
CA GLU A 65 -10.05 -13.26 10.23
C GLU A 65 -10.74 -13.35 8.87
N GLY A 66 -11.94 -13.92 8.88
CA GLY A 66 -12.86 -13.88 7.75
C GLY A 66 -13.55 -12.53 7.67
N VAL A 67 -13.56 -11.93 6.50
CA VAL A 67 -14.19 -10.62 6.29
C VAL A 67 -15.30 -10.73 5.25
N SER A 68 -16.46 -10.14 5.57
CA SER A 68 -17.56 -10.09 4.60
C SER A 68 -17.17 -9.23 3.39
N GLN A 69 -17.67 -9.57 2.20
CA GLN A 69 -17.40 -8.79 0.99
C GLN A 69 -17.91 -7.34 1.11
N ARG A 70 -18.98 -7.13 1.89
CA ARG A 70 -19.47 -5.80 2.22
C ARG A 70 -18.46 -5.02 3.04
N ALA A 71 -17.92 -5.63 4.10
CA ALA A 71 -16.89 -5.00 4.92
C ALA A 71 -15.61 -4.73 4.12
N LEU A 72 -15.24 -5.61 3.17
CA LEU A 72 -14.16 -5.34 2.23
C LEU A 72 -14.45 -4.14 1.32
N ALA A 73 -15.68 -4.00 0.80
CA ALA A 73 -16.06 -2.85 -0.02
C ALA A 73 -15.98 -1.52 0.74
N GLU A 74 -16.51 -1.51 1.97
CA GLU A 74 -16.44 -0.37 2.89
C GLU A 74 -14.98 -0.05 3.24
N HIS A 75 -14.22 -1.07 3.67
CA HIS A 75 -12.82 -0.92 4.02
C HIS A 75 -12.00 -0.40 2.84
N TRP A 76 -12.17 -0.96 1.65
CA TRP A 76 -11.46 -0.56 0.44
C TRP A 76 -11.99 0.70 -0.22
N SER A 77 -13.10 1.28 0.28
CA SER A 77 -13.76 2.46 -0.32
C SER A 77 -13.99 2.28 -1.82
N CYS A 78 -14.52 1.13 -2.22
CA CYS A 78 -14.71 0.76 -3.62
C CYS A 78 -16.06 0.09 -3.87
N ASP A 79 -16.48 0.03 -5.13
CA ASP A 79 -17.73 -0.60 -5.51
C ASP A 79 -17.75 -2.11 -5.19
N PRO A 80 -18.85 -2.67 -4.67
CA PRO A 80 -18.96 -4.10 -4.35
C PRO A 80 -18.67 -5.04 -5.54
N SER A 81 -18.95 -4.59 -6.77
CA SER A 81 -18.63 -5.34 -7.99
C SER A 81 -17.12 -5.50 -8.19
N TRP A 82 -16.34 -4.48 -7.85
CA TRP A 82 -14.89 -4.52 -7.89
C TRP A 82 -14.34 -5.52 -6.88
N VAL A 83 -14.86 -5.47 -5.65
CA VAL A 83 -14.52 -6.44 -4.58
C VAL A 83 -14.80 -7.87 -5.02
N THR A 84 -15.96 -8.11 -5.61
CA THR A 84 -16.36 -9.46 -6.06
C THR A 84 -15.38 -9.98 -7.11
N THR A 85 -15.11 -9.19 -8.15
CA THR A 85 -14.14 -9.52 -9.20
C THR A 85 -12.74 -9.77 -8.62
N ARG A 86 -12.37 -8.99 -7.60
CA ARG A 86 -11.09 -9.13 -6.90
C ARG A 86 -10.96 -10.45 -6.18
N ILE A 87 -12.00 -10.82 -5.43
CA ILE A 87 -12.02 -12.02 -4.63
C ILE A 87 -12.09 -13.24 -5.54
N ASP A 88 -12.90 -13.20 -6.60
CA ASP A 88 -12.96 -14.27 -7.60
C ASP A 88 -11.57 -14.55 -8.19
N ARG A 89 -10.81 -13.50 -8.48
CA ARG A 89 -9.43 -13.63 -8.94
C ARG A 89 -8.52 -14.24 -7.87
N LEU A 90 -8.63 -13.84 -6.60
CA LEU A 90 -7.83 -14.43 -5.52
C LEU A 90 -8.19 -15.90 -5.26
N GLU A 91 -9.47 -16.28 -5.40
CA GLU A 91 -9.92 -17.68 -5.33
C GLU A 91 -9.39 -18.50 -6.50
N GLN A 92 -9.43 -17.97 -7.73
CA GLN A 92 -8.84 -18.63 -8.91
C GLN A 92 -7.34 -18.89 -8.75
N LEU A 93 -6.63 -18.00 -8.05
CA LEU A 93 -5.22 -18.17 -7.72
C LEU A 93 -4.97 -19.07 -6.50
N GLY A 94 -6.03 -19.57 -5.84
CA GLY A 94 -5.97 -20.41 -4.66
C GLY A 94 -5.50 -19.67 -3.38
N LEU A 95 -5.61 -18.34 -3.35
CA LEU A 95 -5.08 -17.47 -2.29
C LEU A 95 -6.15 -17.06 -1.26
N ALA A 96 -7.40 -17.07 -1.66
CA ALA A 96 -8.53 -16.81 -0.79
C ALA A 96 -9.62 -17.88 -1.00
N GLU A 97 -10.55 -17.97 -0.07
CA GLU A 97 -11.75 -18.77 -0.22
C GLU A 97 -12.93 -18.18 0.55
N ARG A 98 -14.14 -18.35 0.02
CA ARG A 98 -15.38 -17.98 0.67
C ARG A 98 -15.89 -19.11 1.54
N ARG A 99 -16.03 -18.84 2.83
CA ARG A 99 -16.63 -19.74 3.82
C ARG A 99 -17.93 -19.14 4.34
N LEU A 100 -18.89 -19.98 4.74
CA LEU A 100 -20.04 -19.48 5.50
C LEU A 100 -19.53 -18.94 6.84
N SER A 101 -20.04 -17.79 7.25
CA SER A 101 -19.67 -17.22 8.54
C SER A 101 -20.04 -18.18 9.67
N PRO A 102 -19.15 -18.39 10.66
CA PRO A 102 -19.44 -19.21 11.83
C PRO A 102 -20.51 -18.58 12.73
N THR A 103 -20.71 -17.26 12.64
CA THR A 103 -21.66 -16.49 13.48
C THR A 103 -22.98 -16.18 12.76
N ASP A 104 -22.97 -16.03 11.44
CA ASP A 104 -24.18 -15.87 10.63
C ASP A 104 -24.11 -16.65 9.30
N ARG A 105 -24.78 -17.80 9.24
CA ARG A 105 -24.80 -18.68 8.05
C ARG A 105 -25.39 -18.02 6.79
N ARG A 106 -26.01 -16.84 6.87
CA ARG A 106 -26.50 -16.08 5.71
C ARG A 106 -25.38 -15.27 5.03
N VAL A 107 -24.25 -15.08 5.72
CA VAL A 107 -23.12 -14.30 5.24
C VAL A 107 -22.00 -15.24 4.78
N LYS A 108 -21.40 -14.92 3.62
CA LYS A 108 -20.13 -15.49 3.20
C LYS A 108 -19.01 -14.55 3.58
N GLU A 109 -18.06 -15.07 4.33
CA GLU A 109 -16.80 -14.41 4.68
C GLU A 109 -15.70 -14.89 3.76
N VAL A 110 -14.74 -14.03 3.51
CA VAL A 110 -13.58 -14.31 2.67
C VAL A 110 -12.38 -14.48 3.59
N TRP A 111 -11.73 -15.64 3.46
CA TRP A 111 -10.61 -16.06 4.27
C TRP A 111 -9.37 -16.22 3.40
N LEU A 112 -8.20 -15.90 3.94
CA LEU A 112 -6.94 -16.27 3.29
C LEU A 112 -6.70 -17.78 3.42
N THR A 113 -6.25 -18.41 2.33
CA THR A 113 -5.76 -19.78 2.38
C THR A 113 -4.31 -19.79 2.92
N SER A 114 -3.77 -20.97 3.25
CA SER A 114 -2.35 -21.08 3.61
C SER A 114 -1.41 -20.54 2.52
N ALA A 115 -1.77 -20.71 1.25
CA ALA A 115 -1.01 -20.14 0.13
C ALA A 115 -1.15 -18.61 0.07
N GLY A 116 -2.35 -18.07 0.32
CA GLY A 116 -2.58 -16.63 0.43
C GLY A 116 -1.76 -15.99 1.54
N LEU A 117 -1.74 -16.62 2.72
CA LEU A 117 -0.93 -16.20 3.87
C LEU A 117 0.56 -16.17 3.54
N ALA A 118 1.07 -17.22 2.90
CA ALA A 118 2.47 -17.30 2.50
C ALA A 118 2.84 -16.19 1.50
N LYS A 119 2.02 -15.97 0.46
CA LYS A 119 2.27 -14.89 -0.51
C LYS A 119 2.16 -13.50 0.10
N ARG A 120 1.20 -13.30 1.01
CA ARG A 120 1.06 -12.06 1.79
C ARG A 120 2.33 -11.78 2.59
N ALA A 121 2.80 -12.74 3.38
CA ALA A 121 4.00 -12.59 4.19
C ALA A 121 5.27 -12.32 3.34
N ALA A 122 5.44 -13.07 2.25
CA ALA A 122 6.55 -12.88 1.32
C ALA A 122 6.52 -11.48 0.69
N GLY A 123 5.34 -11.02 0.26
CA GLY A 123 5.20 -9.69 -0.31
C GLY A 123 5.39 -8.57 0.71
N MET A 124 4.91 -8.72 1.95
CA MET A 124 5.18 -7.74 3.01
C MET A 124 6.67 -7.61 3.28
N THR A 125 7.40 -8.74 3.30
CA THR A 125 8.87 -8.75 3.42
C THR A 125 9.53 -8.02 2.25
N GLY A 126 9.12 -8.34 1.01
CA GLY A 126 9.66 -7.71 -0.19
C GLY A 126 9.34 -6.22 -0.31
N PHE A 127 8.17 -5.76 0.15
CA PHE A 127 7.79 -4.36 0.20
C PHE A 127 8.46 -3.60 1.35
N GLY A 128 8.66 -4.27 2.49
CA GLY A 128 9.21 -3.68 3.71
C GLY A 128 10.71 -3.42 3.67
N HIS A 129 11.44 -4.00 2.72
CA HIS A 129 12.87 -3.71 2.59
C HIS A 129 13.09 -2.22 2.20
N PRO A 130 13.91 -1.46 2.93
CA PRO A 130 14.09 -0.04 2.64
C PRO A 130 14.70 0.16 1.23
N PRO A 131 14.48 1.31 0.58
CA PRO A 131 15.29 1.72 -0.56
C PRO A 131 16.77 1.83 -0.16
N GLU A 132 17.67 1.40 -1.04
CA GLU A 132 19.13 1.53 -0.86
C GLU A 132 19.59 2.97 -0.54
N HIS A 133 18.80 3.96 -0.97
CA HIS A 133 19.04 5.38 -0.70
C HIS A 133 18.94 5.75 0.78
N LEU A 134 18.23 4.95 1.59
CA LEU A 134 18.21 5.13 3.05
C LEU A 134 19.45 4.51 3.70
N ASP A 135 20.02 3.46 3.11
CA ASP A 135 21.20 2.77 3.66
C ASP A 135 22.48 3.62 3.53
N THR A 136 22.49 4.63 2.66
CA THR A 136 23.62 5.55 2.47
C THR A 136 23.63 6.72 3.45
N LEU A 137 22.54 6.93 4.20
CA LEU A 137 22.43 8.02 5.16
C LEU A 137 23.24 7.74 6.43
N SER A 138 23.74 8.81 7.05
CA SER A 138 24.41 8.69 8.36
C SER A 138 23.41 8.20 9.42
N LEU A 139 23.92 7.53 10.46
CA LEU A 139 23.08 7.08 11.57
C LEU A 139 22.37 8.24 12.29
N THR A 140 22.97 9.43 12.30
CA THR A 140 22.36 10.65 12.86
C THR A 140 21.18 11.10 12.02
N ASP A 141 21.33 11.16 10.70
CA ASP A 141 20.27 11.58 9.79
C ASP A 141 19.12 10.57 9.75
N LEU A 142 19.44 9.27 9.75
CA LEU A 142 18.42 8.21 9.83
C LEU A 142 17.57 8.30 11.08
N ARG A 143 18.20 8.55 12.24
CA ARG A 143 17.46 8.75 13.51
C ARG A 143 16.59 9.99 13.45
N ALA A 144 17.09 11.09 12.90
CA ALA A 144 16.32 12.32 12.75
C ALA A 144 15.12 12.11 11.81
N LEU A 145 15.34 11.50 10.64
CA LEU A 145 14.31 11.20 9.65
C LEU A 145 13.24 10.28 10.24
N ALA A 146 13.62 9.16 10.86
CA ALA A 146 12.68 8.23 11.49
C ALA A 146 11.84 8.92 12.58
N LYS A 147 12.47 9.76 13.41
CA LYS A 147 11.77 10.54 14.44
C LYS A 147 10.80 11.55 13.83
N ILE A 148 11.16 12.25 12.75
CA ILE A 148 10.30 13.24 12.10
C ILE A 148 9.11 12.54 11.44
N LEU A 149 9.35 11.48 10.67
CA LEU A 149 8.28 10.73 10.00
C LEU A 149 7.31 10.10 11.01
N ALA A 150 7.80 9.62 12.15
CA ALA A 150 6.94 9.10 13.23
C ALA A 150 6.00 10.17 13.81
N LYS A 151 6.37 11.46 13.80
CA LYS A 151 5.50 12.54 14.28
C LYS A 151 4.32 12.83 13.35
N LEU A 152 4.39 12.37 12.10
CA LEU A 152 3.30 12.56 11.14
C LEU A 152 2.07 11.69 11.49
N ASP A 153 2.24 10.68 12.35
CA ASP A 153 1.18 9.78 12.81
C ASP A 153 0.33 9.24 11.64
N LEU A 154 1.02 8.81 10.59
CA LEU A 154 0.36 8.35 9.38
C LEU A 154 -0.39 7.04 9.67
N PRO A 155 -1.65 6.90 9.19
CA PRO A 155 -2.40 5.67 9.38
C PRO A 155 -1.71 4.51 8.65
N ASP A 156 -1.80 3.31 9.22
CA ASP A 156 -1.28 2.10 8.58
C ASP A 156 -1.95 1.91 7.21
N PRO A 157 -1.19 1.98 6.10
CA PRO A 157 -1.78 1.93 4.76
C PRO A 157 -2.45 0.59 4.47
N THR A 158 -2.13 -0.48 5.20
CA THR A 158 -2.82 -1.77 5.08
C THR A 158 -4.17 -1.80 5.81
N ARG A 159 -4.45 -0.78 6.63
CA ARG A 159 -5.71 -0.57 7.36
C ARG A 159 -6.55 0.59 6.82
N VAL A 160 -6.06 1.29 5.79
CA VAL A 160 -6.79 2.34 5.06
C VAL A 160 -7.30 1.77 3.75
N GLY A 161 -8.41 2.28 3.22
CA GLY A 161 -8.99 1.72 2.00
C GLY A 161 -8.13 1.85 0.74
N LEU A 162 -8.17 0.80 -0.10
CA LEU A 162 -7.54 0.77 -1.42
C LEU A 162 -7.92 1.98 -2.29
N GLY A 163 -9.13 2.51 -2.17
CA GLY A 163 -9.60 3.70 -2.90
C GLY A 163 -8.79 4.97 -2.61
N ALA A 164 -8.18 5.07 -1.41
CA ALA A 164 -7.28 6.18 -1.08
C ALA A 164 -5.87 6.02 -1.69
N ILE A 165 -5.47 4.79 -2.03
CA ILE A 165 -4.15 4.45 -2.59
C ILE A 165 -4.21 4.34 -4.13
N ALA A 166 -5.38 4.07 -4.69
CA ALA A 166 -5.60 3.78 -6.11
C ALA A 166 -5.91 5.01 -6.99
N LEU A 167 -5.74 6.25 -6.51
CA LEU A 167 -5.80 7.45 -7.35
C LEU A 167 -4.45 7.67 -8.06
N GLY A 168 -4.21 6.75 -8.99
CA GLY A 168 -3.30 6.90 -10.12
C GLY A 168 -3.99 6.26 -11.32
N ARG A 169 -5.09 6.88 -11.78
CA ARG A 169 -5.62 6.66 -13.13
C ARG A 169 -4.84 7.51 -14.11
#